data_AF-A0A1I5FFQ4-F1
#
_entry.id   AF-A0A1I5FFQ4-F1
#
_cell.length_a   1.000
_cell.length_b   1.000
_cell.length_c   1.000
_cell.angle_alpha   90.00
_cell.angle_beta   90.00
_cell.angle_gamma   90.00
#
_symmetry.space_group_name_H-M   'P 1'
#
loop_
_entity.id
_entity.type
_entity.pdbx_description
1 polymer ?
#
loop_
_entity_poly.entity_id
_entity_poly.type
_entity_poly.pdbx_seq_one_letter_code
_entity_poly.pdbx_strand_id
1 'polypeptide(L)'
;MSQDWPMGQEPHAAVLVARGLIEHPEQLDHVLLDDEEGWFVSDGTEFGEDPELDEEQFATMCLHDVVELMPQLSALGELPAGMGAEWNADNASWVLISPLVPSDDDEARAYREARAAAWPHAGSPMDEVNLSLGLMEIGTAADAPARGVRYVSREEDGTWMFVGFEVPDPDEQTEVEVDTLELGHVAQLYPDVVELLDAEPGEVFFREAPDAEWLHVIDDGE
;
A
#
# COMPACT_ATOMS: atom_id res chain seq x y z
N MET A 1 3.93 23.83 13.68
CA MET A 1 3.20 22.76 12.98
C MET A 1 1.78 23.24 12.79
N SER A 2 1.35 23.49 11.55
CA SER A 2 -0.03 23.84 11.25
C SER A 2 -0.89 22.62 11.54
N GLN A 3 -1.98 22.77 12.28
CA GLN A 3 -2.84 21.66 12.72
C GLN A 3 -3.67 21.04 11.58
N ASP A 4 -3.51 21.50 10.34
CA ASP A 4 -4.36 21.19 9.19
C ASP A 4 -3.62 20.56 7.99
N TRP A 5 -2.38 20.08 8.18
CA TRP A 5 -1.60 19.46 7.09
C TRP A 5 -1.93 17.95 6.97
N PRO A 6 -2.34 17.45 5.80
CA PRO A 6 -2.83 16.07 5.66
C PRO A 6 -1.74 15.02 5.48
N MET A 7 -0.49 15.39 5.18
CA MET A 7 0.59 14.41 4.93
C MET A 7 1.44 14.16 6.17
N GLY A 8 2.01 12.96 6.29
CA GLY A 8 2.96 12.63 7.35
C GLY A 8 4.27 13.43 7.26
N GLN A 9 4.72 13.78 6.05
CA GLN A 9 5.98 14.50 5.81
C GLN A 9 5.83 16.02 5.99
N GLU A 10 6.93 16.71 6.25
CA GLU A 10 6.96 18.18 6.35
C GLU A 10 6.46 18.85 5.04
N PRO A 11 5.62 19.90 5.11
CA PRO A 11 5.03 20.52 3.90
C PRO A 11 6.04 21.04 2.87
N HIS A 12 7.26 21.38 3.30
CA HIS A 12 8.31 21.89 2.42
C HIS A 12 9.31 20.80 1.98
N ALA A 13 9.02 19.53 2.25
CA ALA A 13 9.80 18.41 1.74
C ALA A 13 9.88 18.48 0.22
N ALA A 14 11.04 18.12 -0.33
CA ALA A 14 11.26 18.06 -1.76
C ALA A 14 10.52 16.83 -2.32
N VAL A 15 9.79 17.05 -3.41
CA VAL A 15 9.07 16.01 -4.14
C VAL A 15 9.55 16.03 -5.57
N LEU A 16 9.85 14.86 -6.12
CA LEU A 16 10.16 14.70 -7.52
C LEU A 16 8.86 14.47 -8.31
N VAL A 17 8.57 15.33 -9.26
CA VAL A 17 7.30 15.35 -10.01
C VAL A 17 7.57 15.32 -11.50
N ALA A 18 6.87 14.47 -12.24
CA ALA A 18 6.87 14.49 -13.69
C ALA A 18 6.39 15.86 -14.19
N ARG A 19 7.16 16.51 -15.08
CA ARG A 19 6.86 17.86 -15.56
C ARG A 19 5.53 17.95 -16.29
N GLY A 20 5.09 16.87 -16.94
CA GLY A 20 3.78 16.80 -17.59
C GLY A 20 2.65 17.15 -16.61
N LEU A 21 2.75 16.70 -15.36
CA LEU A 21 1.76 16.98 -14.32
C LEU A 21 1.68 18.45 -13.89
N ILE A 22 2.72 19.25 -14.11
CA ILE A 22 2.69 20.68 -13.81
C ILE A 22 1.70 21.40 -14.74
N GLU A 23 1.62 20.95 -15.99
CA GLU A 23 0.73 21.51 -17.01
C GLU A 23 -0.59 20.75 -17.10
N HIS A 24 -0.55 19.44 -16.83
CA HIS A 24 -1.64 18.47 -17.00
C HIS A 24 -1.79 17.57 -15.76
N PRO A 25 -2.20 18.11 -14.60
CA PRO A 25 -2.34 17.33 -13.36
C PRO A 25 -3.38 16.20 -13.46
N GLU A 26 -4.29 16.26 -14.46
CA GLU A 26 -5.23 15.19 -14.78
C GLU A 26 -4.58 13.91 -15.32
N GLN A 27 -3.31 13.96 -15.71
CA GLN A 27 -2.54 12.81 -16.21
C GLN A 27 -1.86 12.04 -15.08
N LEU A 28 -2.16 12.36 -13.82
CA LEU A 28 -1.64 11.63 -12.66
C LEU A 28 -1.91 10.13 -12.82
N ASP A 29 -0.82 9.37 -12.76
CA ASP A 29 -0.83 7.93 -12.99
C ASP A 29 -0.52 7.19 -11.69
N HIS A 30 0.62 7.48 -11.07
CA HIS A 30 1.01 6.83 -9.83
C HIS A 30 1.91 7.71 -8.96
N VAL A 31 2.05 7.29 -7.71
CA VAL A 31 3.04 7.84 -6.78
C VAL A 31 3.80 6.74 -6.08
N LEU A 32 5.03 7.05 -5.71
CA LEU A 32 5.88 6.19 -4.88
C LEU A 32 6.36 7.02 -3.68
N LEU A 33 6.38 6.39 -2.51
CA LEU A 33 7.05 6.89 -1.33
C LEU A 33 8.22 5.95 -1.05
N ASP A 34 9.45 6.41 -1.25
CA ASP A 34 10.64 5.58 -1.02
C ASP A 34 10.87 5.32 0.49
N ASP A 35 11.85 4.46 0.81
CA ASP A 35 12.18 4.12 2.20
C ASP A 35 12.79 5.29 3.00
N GLU A 36 13.24 6.35 2.34
CA GLU A 36 13.74 7.60 2.94
C GLU A 36 12.64 8.67 3.05
N GLU A 37 11.38 8.30 2.81
CA GLU A 37 10.19 9.16 2.80
C GLU A 37 10.21 10.25 1.70
N GLY A 38 10.96 10.01 0.62
CA GLY A 38 10.97 10.79 -0.60
C GLY A 38 9.77 10.47 -1.49
N TRP A 39 9.01 11.51 -1.86
CA TRP A 39 7.87 11.36 -2.76
C TRP A 39 8.30 11.48 -4.22
N PHE A 40 7.81 10.55 -5.03
CA PHE A 40 7.84 10.58 -6.48
C PHE A 40 6.40 10.57 -7.02
N VAL A 41 6.08 11.51 -7.92
CA VAL A 41 4.74 11.66 -8.51
C VAL A 41 4.84 11.67 -10.03
N SER A 42 4.20 10.71 -10.70
CA SER A 42 4.39 10.46 -12.13
C SER A 42 3.08 10.47 -12.92
N ASP A 43 3.19 10.86 -14.19
CA ASP A 43 2.17 10.73 -15.25
C ASP A 43 2.35 9.45 -16.09
N GLY A 44 3.09 8.47 -15.55
CA GLY A 44 3.50 7.26 -16.26
C GLY A 44 4.84 7.41 -16.98
N THR A 45 5.48 8.58 -16.88
CA THR A 45 6.87 8.74 -17.31
C THR A 45 7.81 7.93 -16.41
N GLU A 46 8.61 7.05 -17.02
CA GLU A 46 9.63 6.23 -16.37
C GLU A 46 11.01 6.88 -16.47
N PHE A 47 11.87 6.64 -15.49
CA PHE A 47 13.28 7.02 -15.57
C PHE A 47 13.96 6.31 -16.73
N GLY A 48 14.70 7.08 -17.53
CA GLY A 48 15.46 6.54 -18.65
C GLY A 48 16.84 6.00 -18.24
N GLU A 49 17.57 5.48 -19.22
CA GLU A 49 19.01 5.18 -19.06
C GLU A 49 19.89 6.45 -19.13
N ASP A 50 19.30 7.61 -19.48
CA ASP A 50 19.99 8.88 -19.71
C ASP A 50 19.58 9.93 -18.67
N PRO A 51 20.44 10.21 -17.67
CA PRO A 51 20.15 11.19 -16.63
C PRO A 51 19.88 12.61 -17.15
N GLU A 52 20.41 12.98 -18.32
CA GLU A 52 20.15 14.30 -18.91
C GLU A 52 18.69 14.42 -19.37
N LEU A 53 18.09 13.32 -19.84
CA LEU A 53 16.67 13.28 -20.20
C LEU A 53 15.77 13.28 -18.97
N ASP A 54 16.21 12.67 -17.86
CA ASP A 54 15.46 12.68 -16.60
C ASP A 54 15.37 14.11 -16.03
N GLU A 55 16.45 14.90 -16.10
CA GLU A 55 16.43 16.32 -15.67
C GLU A 55 15.44 17.17 -16.50
N GLU A 56 15.24 16.80 -17.77
CA GLU A 56 14.27 17.43 -18.66
C GLU A 56 12.84 16.94 -18.44
N GLN A 57 12.64 15.76 -17.85
CA GLN A 57 11.32 15.13 -17.64
C GLN A 57 10.76 15.36 -16.24
N PHE A 58 11.62 15.52 -15.24
CA PHE A 58 11.23 15.69 -13.86
C PHE A 58 11.58 17.08 -13.32
N ALA A 59 10.83 17.52 -12.33
CA ALA A 59 11.07 18.74 -11.60
C ALA A 59 10.96 18.48 -10.09
N THR A 60 11.72 19.22 -9.31
CA THR A 60 11.57 19.22 -7.85
C THR A 60 10.62 20.34 -7.42
N MET A 61 9.59 19.97 -6.68
CA MET A 61 8.60 20.90 -6.09
C MET A 61 8.53 20.68 -4.58
N CYS A 62 7.93 21.62 -3.84
CA CYS A 62 7.64 21.39 -2.43
C CYS A 62 6.32 20.63 -2.27
N LEU A 63 6.25 19.72 -1.31
CA LEU A 63 5.10 18.82 -1.14
C LEU A 63 3.77 19.57 -1.00
N HIS A 64 3.78 20.72 -0.32
CA HIS A 64 2.62 21.61 -0.24
C HIS A 64 2.07 22.01 -1.62
N ASP A 65 2.93 22.49 -2.52
CA ASP A 65 2.51 22.94 -3.85
C ASP A 65 2.02 21.77 -4.71
N VAL A 66 2.60 20.58 -4.52
CA VAL A 66 2.18 19.35 -5.22
C VAL A 66 0.78 18.92 -4.75
N VAL A 67 0.52 18.96 -3.43
CA VAL A 67 -0.81 18.65 -2.87
C VAL A 67 -1.84 19.71 -3.25
N GLU A 68 -1.46 21.00 -3.35
CA GLU A 68 -2.36 22.03 -3.88
C GLU A 68 -2.72 21.79 -5.35
N LEU A 69 -1.76 21.32 -6.15
CA LEU A 69 -1.95 21.01 -7.57
C LEU A 69 -2.77 19.73 -7.79
N MET A 70 -2.53 18.70 -6.97
CA MET A 70 -3.19 17.39 -7.02
C MET A 70 -3.75 17.02 -5.64
N PRO A 71 -4.91 17.57 -5.25
CA PRO A 71 -5.47 17.41 -3.90
C PRO A 71 -5.74 15.97 -3.48
N GLN A 72 -5.97 15.07 -4.45
CA GLN A 72 -6.16 13.63 -4.22
C GLN A 72 -4.98 12.97 -3.50
N LEU A 73 -3.77 13.54 -3.56
CA LEU A 73 -2.60 13.05 -2.82
C LEU A 73 -2.78 13.10 -1.30
N SER A 74 -3.65 13.98 -0.80
CA SER A 74 -3.93 14.09 0.64
C SER A 74 -4.48 12.79 1.25
N ALA A 75 -5.12 11.94 0.45
CA ALA A 75 -5.60 10.63 0.90
C ALA A 75 -4.46 9.64 1.21
N LEU A 76 -3.25 9.91 0.71
CA LEU A 76 -2.05 9.09 0.91
C LEU A 76 -1.17 9.61 2.06
N GLY A 77 -1.69 10.49 2.91
CA GLY A 77 -0.92 11.06 4.02
C GLY A 77 -0.37 10.03 5.00
N GLU A 78 -0.99 8.86 5.09
CA GLU A 78 -0.59 7.72 5.93
C GLU A 78 0.00 6.54 5.10
N LEU A 79 0.38 6.78 3.84
CA LEU A 79 1.04 5.75 3.03
C LEU A 79 2.37 5.35 3.70
N PRO A 80 2.62 4.05 3.95
CA PRO A 80 3.89 3.61 4.50
C PRO A 80 5.07 3.85 3.56
N ALA A 81 6.25 4.09 4.13
CA ALA A 81 7.49 4.19 3.35
C ALA A 81 7.79 2.87 2.62
N GLY A 82 8.37 2.98 1.42
CA GLY A 82 8.61 1.84 0.54
C GLY A 82 7.35 1.33 -0.18
N MET A 83 6.25 2.07 -0.18
CA MET A 83 5.01 1.73 -0.89
C MET A 83 4.68 2.72 -2.01
N GLY A 84 3.80 2.31 -2.92
CA GLY A 84 3.24 3.18 -3.94
C GLY A 84 1.73 3.08 -4.02
N ALA A 85 1.15 3.92 -4.87
CA ALA A 85 -0.24 3.80 -5.24
C ALA A 85 -0.48 4.29 -6.67
N GLU A 86 -1.34 3.58 -7.40
CA GLU A 86 -1.83 3.94 -8.73
C GLU A 86 -3.15 4.71 -8.61
N TRP A 87 -3.30 5.77 -9.41
CA TRP A 87 -4.48 6.61 -9.42
C TRP A 87 -5.54 6.06 -10.37
N ASN A 88 -6.70 5.73 -9.81
CA ASN A 88 -7.88 5.40 -10.58
C ASN A 88 -8.81 6.63 -10.68
N ALA A 89 -8.71 7.34 -11.80
CA ALA A 89 -9.52 8.53 -12.06
C ALA A 89 -11.03 8.25 -12.19
N ASP A 90 -11.43 7.05 -12.63
CA ASP A 90 -12.85 6.69 -12.81
C ASP A 90 -13.57 6.56 -11.47
N ASN A 91 -12.87 6.04 -10.46
CA ASN A 91 -13.41 5.82 -9.11
C ASN A 91 -12.97 6.88 -8.11
N ALA A 92 -12.08 7.80 -8.50
CA ALA A 92 -11.43 8.76 -7.63
C ALA A 92 -10.79 8.09 -6.39
N SER A 93 -10.08 6.99 -6.63
CA SER A 93 -9.41 6.17 -5.62
C SER A 93 -7.97 5.87 -5.99
N TRP A 94 -7.20 5.51 -4.99
CA TRP A 94 -5.84 5.00 -5.13
C TRP A 94 -5.83 3.49 -4.95
N VAL A 95 -5.09 2.76 -5.77
CA VAL A 95 -4.84 1.32 -5.60
C VAL A 95 -3.42 1.15 -5.10
N LEU A 96 -3.26 0.55 -3.92
CA LEU A 96 -1.94 0.31 -3.34
C LEU A 96 -1.11 -0.66 -4.17
N ILE A 97 0.17 -0.36 -4.34
CA ILE A 97 1.14 -1.22 -5.01
C ILE A 97 2.40 -1.38 -4.15
N SER A 98 3.06 -2.54 -4.29
CA SER A 98 4.43 -2.74 -3.83
C SER A 98 5.39 -2.24 -4.91
N PRO A 99 6.21 -1.20 -4.66
CA PRO A 99 7.18 -0.69 -5.62
C PRO A 99 8.17 -1.76 -6.07
N LEU A 100 8.67 -1.60 -7.28
CA LEU A 100 9.66 -2.49 -7.85
C LEU A 100 10.97 -2.42 -7.04
N VAL A 101 11.54 -3.60 -6.76
CA VAL A 101 12.87 -3.75 -6.18
C VAL A 101 13.91 -3.09 -7.10
N PRO A 102 15.00 -2.49 -6.58
CA PRO A 102 16.08 -1.97 -7.41
C PRO A 102 16.48 -2.91 -8.54
N SER A 103 16.76 -2.36 -9.72
CA SER A 103 17.08 -3.15 -10.92
C SER A 103 18.48 -3.77 -10.88
N ASP A 104 19.39 -3.24 -10.06
CA ASP A 104 20.73 -3.79 -9.86
C ASP A 104 20.68 -4.98 -8.89
N ASP A 105 21.25 -6.13 -9.29
CA ASP A 105 21.18 -7.38 -8.52
C ASP A 105 21.82 -7.29 -7.12
N ASP A 106 22.90 -6.51 -6.98
CA ASP A 106 23.62 -6.37 -5.71
C ASP A 106 22.87 -5.44 -4.76
N GLU A 107 22.36 -4.32 -5.28
CA GLU A 107 21.50 -3.39 -4.52
C GLU A 107 20.17 -4.06 -4.13
N ALA A 108 19.52 -4.77 -5.06
CA ALA A 108 18.30 -5.53 -4.83
C ALA A 108 18.49 -6.58 -3.73
N ARG A 109 19.63 -7.28 -3.74
CA ARG A 109 19.96 -8.25 -2.69
C ARG A 109 20.17 -7.57 -1.35
N ALA A 110 20.98 -6.51 -1.29
CA ALA A 110 21.24 -5.77 -0.06
C ALA A 110 19.94 -5.22 0.55
N TYR A 111 19.05 -4.72 -0.30
CA TYR A 111 17.71 -4.25 0.06
C TYR A 111 16.87 -5.36 0.71
N ARG A 112 16.72 -6.51 0.03
CA ARG A 112 15.97 -7.67 0.56
C ARG A 112 16.55 -8.19 1.87
N GLU A 113 17.89 -8.28 1.97
CA GLU A 113 18.57 -8.71 3.19
C GLU A 113 18.33 -7.74 4.36
N ALA A 114 18.35 -6.44 4.12
CA ALA A 114 18.07 -5.43 5.14
C ALA A 114 16.63 -5.51 5.65
N ARG A 115 15.64 -5.62 4.75
CA ARG A 115 14.22 -5.78 5.13
C ARG A 115 13.96 -7.08 5.89
N ALA A 116 14.52 -8.19 5.43
CA ALA A 116 14.42 -9.47 6.13
C ALA A 116 15.05 -9.41 7.53
N ALA A 117 16.19 -8.72 7.69
CA ALA A 117 16.86 -8.58 8.98
C ALA A 117 16.11 -7.65 9.96
N ALA A 118 15.36 -6.67 9.44
CA ALA A 118 14.53 -5.77 10.24
C ALA A 118 13.17 -6.38 10.64
N TRP A 119 12.76 -7.48 9.98
CA TRP A 119 11.47 -8.13 10.20
C TRP A 119 11.42 -8.92 11.50
N PRO A 120 10.54 -8.55 12.46
CA PRO A 120 10.48 -9.22 13.75
C PRO A 120 9.43 -10.34 13.81
N HIS A 121 8.71 -10.60 12.72
CA HIS A 121 7.59 -11.55 12.67
C HIS A 121 7.97 -12.84 11.96
N ALA A 122 7.08 -13.84 12.04
CA ALA A 122 7.22 -15.07 11.26
C ALA A 122 7.02 -14.79 9.75
N GLY A 123 7.49 -15.73 8.92
CA GLY A 123 7.49 -15.56 7.47
C GLY A 123 8.54 -14.57 6.98
N SER A 124 8.40 -14.15 5.72
CA SER A 124 9.24 -13.13 5.09
C SER A 124 8.41 -11.90 4.75
N PRO A 125 8.92 -10.67 4.97
CA PRO A 125 8.16 -9.47 4.63
C PRO A 125 7.99 -9.29 3.11
N MET A 126 8.77 -10.00 2.29
CA MET A 126 8.63 -10.00 0.83
C MET A 126 7.70 -11.11 0.31
N ASP A 127 7.08 -11.90 1.20
CA ASP A 127 6.12 -12.91 0.76
C ASP A 127 4.91 -12.20 0.14
N GLU A 128 4.54 -12.57 -1.09
CA GLU A 128 3.33 -12.08 -1.73
C GLU A 128 2.11 -12.72 -1.07
N VAL A 129 1.14 -11.89 -0.73
CA VAL A 129 -0.08 -12.30 -0.03
C VAL A 129 -1.30 -11.75 -0.74
N ASN A 130 -2.42 -12.47 -0.66
CA ASN A 130 -3.66 -12.07 -1.29
C ASN A 130 -4.44 -11.11 -0.38
N LEU A 131 -4.88 -9.98 -0.91
CA LEU A 131 -5.74 -9.02 -0.22
C LEU A 131 -7.02 -8.81 -1.03
N SER A 132 -8.16 -8.70 -0.35
CA SER A 132 -9.37 -8.22 -1.02
C SER A 132 -9.17 -6.80 -1.55
N LEU A 133 -9.77 -6.50 -2.72
CA LEU A 133 -9.58 -5.21 -3.39
C LEU A 133 -9.93 -4.01 -2.49
N GLY A 134 -10.93 -4.12 -1.61
CA GLY A 134 -11.28 -3.02 -0.71
C GLY A 134 -10.26 -2.74 0.40
N LEU A 135 -9.34 -3.68 0.68
CA LEU A 135 -8.16 -3.40 1.49
C LEU A 135 -7.06 -2.69 0.70
N MET A 136 -7.01 -2.84 -0.63
CA MET A 136 -6.01 -2.20 -1.48
C MET A 136 -6.43 -0.81 -1.95
N GLU A 137 -7.73 -0.52 -2.01
CA GLU A 137 -8.26 0.76 -2.48
C GLU A 137 -8.39 1.84 -1.37
N ILE A 138 -7.85 3.03 -1.61
CA ILE A 138 -8.02 4.22 -0.77
C ILE A 138 -8.90 5.23 -1.51
N GLY A 139 -10.14 5.39 -1.04
CA GLY A 139 -11.05 6.43 -1.55
C GLY A 139 -10.60 7.84 -1.12
N THR A 140 -10.80 8.83 -2.00
CA THR A 140 -10.45 10.23 -1.70
C THR A 140 -11.55 11.04 -1.03
N ALA A 141 -12.77 10.48 -0.95
CA ALA A 141 -13.89 11.12 -0.30
C ALA A 141 -13.73 11.13 1.22
N ALA A 142 -14.12 12.23 1.89
CA ALA A 142 -14.01 12.36 3.34
C ALA A 142 -14.88 11.36 4.14
N ASP A 143 -15.88 10.78 3.48
CA ASP A 143 -16.77 9.74 4.01
C ASP A 143 -16.44 8.33 3.48
N ALA A 144 -15.27 8.16 2.84
CA ALA A 144 -14.78 6.84 2.48
C ALA A 144 -14.72 5.95 3.73
N PRO A 145 -15.22 4.70 3.65
CA PRO A 145 -15.23 3.81 4.80
C PRO A 145 -13.79 3.54 5.25
N ALA A 146 -13.59 3.43 6.56
CA ALA A 146 -12.31 2.97 7.09
C ALA A 146 -12.04 1.55 6.60
N ARG A 147 -10.82 1.32 6.10
CA ARG A 147 -10.34 -0.02 5.76
C ARG A 147 -10.05 -0.78 7.04
N GLY A 148 -10.34 -2.08 7.03
CA GLY A 148 -10.04 -2.94 8.17
C GLY A 148 -10.19 -4.40 7.76
N VAL A 149 -9.27 -5.23 8.23
CA VAL A 149 -9.28 -6.66 7.95
C VAL A 149 -10.38 -7.31 8.79
N ARG A 150 -11.24 -8.13 8.20
CA ARG A 150 -12.27 -8.88 8.93
C ARG A 150 -11.89 -10.34 9.08
N TYR A 151 -11.18 -10.88 8.10
CA TYR A 151 -10.87 -12.28 7.99
C TYR A 151 -9.42 -12.46 7.53
N VAL A 152 -8.73 -13.41 8.14
CA VAL A 152 -7.35 -13.79 7.83
C VAL A 152 -7.30 -15.31 7.73
N SER A 153 -6.81 -15.85 6.62
CA SER A 153 -6.48 -17.27 6.52
C SER A 153 -5.03 -17.49 6.13
N ARG A 154 -4.46 -18.54 6.72
CA ARG A 154 -3.22 -19.14 6.26
C ARG A 154 -3.59 -20.40 5.48
N GLU A 155 -3.51 -20.35 4.16
CA GLU A 155 -3.85 -21.48 3.30
C GLU A 155 -2.95 -22.70 3.56
N GLU A 156 -3.39 -23.91 3.20
CA GLU A 156 -2.61 -25.14 3.41
C GLU A 156 -1.22 -25.12 2.75
N ASP A 157 -1.10 -24.40 1.63
CA ASP A 157 0.16 -24.23 0.91
C ASP A 157 1.08 -23.15 1.53
N GLY A 158 0.61 -22.48 2.59
CA GLY A 158 1.32 -21.39 3.22
C GLY A 158 1.22 -20.08 2.44
N THR A 159 0.11 -19.83 1.74
CA THR A 159 -0.23 -18.49 1.24
C THR A 159 -1.09 -17.77 2.29
N TRP A 160 -0.94 -16.45 2.42
CA TRP A 160 -1.85 -15.65 3.26
C TRP A 160 -2.98 -15.07 2.41
N MET A 161 -4.16 -14.96 3.02
CA MET A 161 -5.31 -14.27 2.48
C MET A 161 -5.91 -13.35 3.54
N PHE A 162 -6.07 -12.08 3.20
CA PHE A 162 -6.63 -11.03 4.05
C PHE A 162 -7.86 -10.44 3.38
N VAL A 163 -8.99 -10.42 4.09
CA VAL A 163 -10.28 -9.95 3.54
C VAL A 163 -10.86 -8.89 4.45
N GLY A 164 -11.27 -7.76 3.86
CA GLY A 164 -11.83 -6.63 4.58
C GLY A 164 -13.33 -6.74 4.90
N PHE A 165 -13.84 -5.72 5.60
CA PHE A 165 -15.26 -5.62 5.99
C PHE A 165 -16.21 -5.30 4.83
N GLU A 166 -15.70 -4.84 3.69
CA GLU A 166 -16.49 -4.52 2.50
C GLU A 166 -17.07 -5.76 1.82
N VAL A 167 -16.41 -6.90 1.98
CA VAL A 167 -16.87 -8.17 1.44
C VAL A 167 -18.02 -8.68 2.32
N PRO A 168 -19.11 -9.24 1.78
CA PRO A 168 -20.09 -9.98 2.58
C PRO A 168 -19.43 -11.12 3.36
N ASP A 169 -20.10 -11.67 4.36
CA ASP A 169 -19.53 -12.78 5.15
C ASP A 169 -19.08 -13.92 4.21
N PRO A 170 -17.82 -14.40 4.27
CA PRO A 170 -17.32 -15.44 3.37
C PRO A 170 -18.16 -16.74 3.42
N ASP A 171 -18.88 -17.00 4.51
CA ASP A 171 -19.85 -18.11 4.61
C ASP A 171 -21.02 -17.98 3.61
N GLU A 172 -21.24 -16.80 3.02
CA GLU A 172 -22.26 -16.54 2.01
C GLU A 172 -21.85 -16.95 0.58
N GLN A 173 -20.71 -17.64 0.39
CA GLN A 173 -20.21 -18.16 -0.90
C GLN A 173 -20.07 -17.07 -1.98
N THR A 174 -19.37 -15.98 -1.67
CA THR A 174 -19.02 -14.97 -2.66
C THR A 174 -17.56 -15.16 -3.08
N GLU A 175 -17.29 -15.27 -4.39
CA GLU A 175 -15.91 -15.19 -4.90
C GLU A 175 -15.32 -13.84 -4.50
N VAL A 176 -14.22 -13.86 -3.76
CA VAL A 176 -13.54 -12.63 -3.32
C VAL A 176 -12.54 -12.24 -4.39
N GLU A 177 -12.71 -11.06 -4.97
CA GLU A 177 -11.71 -10.47 -5.85
C GLU A 177 -10.51 -10.03 -5.02
N VAL A 178 -9.33 -10.47 -5.43
CA VAL A 178 -8.07 -10.23 -4.71
C VAL A 178 -6.98 -9.76 -5.66
N ASP A 179 -6.03 -9.05 -5.09
CA ASP A 179 -4.74 -8.75 -5.71
C ASP A 179 -3.62 -8.90 -4.66
N THR A 180 -2.35 -8.74 -5.06
CA THR A 180 -1.21 -9.08 -4.21
C THR A 180 -0.49 -7.86 -3.64
N LEU A 181 -0.03 -8.02 -2.39
CA LEU A 181 0.87 -7.09 -1.73
C LEU A 181 1.96 -7.89 -1.01
N GLU A 182 3.06 -7.24 -0.66
CA GLU A 182 4.07 -7.86 0.21
C GLU A 182 3.56 -7.91 1.66
N LEU A 183 3.79 -9.02 2.36
CA LEU A 183 3.36 -9.22 3.75
C LEU A 183 3.85 -8.11 4.68
N GLY A 184 5.06 -7.60 4.45
CA GLY A 184 5.63 -6.48 5.20
C GLY A 184 4.83 -5.18 5.06
N HIS A 185 4.21 -4.95 3.89
CA HIS A 185 3.34 -3.82 3.66
C HIS A 185 1.97 -4.03 4.31
N VAL A 186 1.42 -5.25 4.25
CA VAL A 186 0.16 -5.60 4.96
C VAL A 186 0.29 -5.35 6.46
N ALA A 187 1.39 -5.79 7.08
CA ALA A 187 1.63 -5.58 8.50
C ALA A 187 1.77 -4.10 8.89
N GLN A 188 2.23 -3.24 7.99
CA GLN A 188 2.31 -1.80 8.23
C GLN A 188 0.94 -1.11 8.10
N LEU A 189 0.16 -1.51 7.09
CA LEU A 189 -1.18 -0.98 6.85
C LEU A 189 -2.19 -1.46 7.89
N TYR A 190 -2.04 -2.70 8.35
CA TYR A 190 -2.97 -3.41 9.23
C TYR A 190 -2.21 -4.01 10.42
N PRO A 191 -1.72 -3.18 11.36
CA PRO A 191 -0.85 -3.63 12.44
C PRO A 191 -1.50 -4.61 13.42
N ASP A 192 -2.83 -4.69 13.42
CA ASP A 192 -3.65 -5.60 14.20
C ASP A 192 -3.63 -7.04 13.68
N VAL A 193 -3.24 -7.29 12.42
CA VAL A 193 -3.09 -8.67 11.90
C VAL A 193 -1.75 -9.29 12.28
N VAL A 194 -0.80 -8.47 12.77
CA VAL A 194 0.56 -8.90 13.08
C VAL A 194 0.60 -10.01 14.14
N GLU A 195 -0.33 -9.97 15.08
CA GLU A 195 -0.44 -11.00 16.13
C GLU A 195 -0.92 -12.36 15.62
N LEU A 196 -1.38 -12.43 14.37
CA LEU A 196 -1.84 -13.66 13.73
C LEU A 196 -0.76 -14.28 12.83
N LEU A 197 0.37 -13.60 12.60
CA LEU A 197 1.37 -14.05 11.62
C LEU A 197 2.13 -15.32 12.02
N ASP A 198 1.96 -15.79 13.26
CA ASP A 198 2.47 -17.07 13.74
C ASP A 198 1.52 -18.26 13.51
N ALA A 199 0.38 -18.02 12.85
CA ALA A 199 -0.59 -19.06 12.53
C ALA A 199 -0.01 -20.19 11.67
N GLU A 200 -0.44 -21.42 11.97
CA GLU A 200 -0.10 -22.60 11.20
C GLU A 200 -0.91 -22.66 9.88
N PRO A 201 -0.39 -23.31 8.81
CA PRO A 201 -1.17 -23.57 7.60
C PRO A 201 -2.49 -24.29 7.92
N GLY A 202 -3.59 -23.77 7.38
CA GLY A 202 -4.97 -24.21 7.62
C GLY A 202 -5.72 -23.40 8.69
N GLU A 203 -5.04 -22.53 9.45
CA GLU A 203 -5.71 -21.71 10.47
C GLU A 203 -6.42 -20.49 9.87
N VAL A 204 -7.56 -20.18 10.47
CA VAL A 204 -8.48 -19.12 10.01
C VAL A 204 -8.92 -18.27 11.18
N PHE A 205 -8.89 -16.95 11.00
CA PHE A 205 -9.29 -15.98 12.01
C PHE A 205 -10.34 -15.03 11.45
N PHE A 206 -11.31 -14.68 12.29
CA PHE A 206 -12.42 -13.81 11.95
C PHE A 206 -12.74 -12.85 13.08
N ARG A 207 -13.27 -11.67 12.78
CA ARG A 207 -13.86 -10.77 13.78
C ARG A 207 -15.12 -10.10 13.24
N GLU A 208 -16.11 -9.88 14.11
CA GLU A 208 -17.41 -9.34 13.72
C GLU A 208 -17.41 -7.82 13.45
N ALA A 209 -16.42 -7.10 14.00
CA ALA A 209 -16.27 -5.65 13.88
C ALA A 209 -14.79 -5.25 13.97
N PRO A 210 -14.39 -4.04 13.49
CA PRO A 210 -12.99 -3.61 13.47
C PRO A 210 -12.31 -3.60 14.85
N ASP A 211 -13.06 -3.39 15.93
CA ASP A 211 -12.58 -3.34 17.31
C ASP A 211 -12.89 -4.62 18.11
N ALA A 212 -13.44 -5.65 17.46
CA ALA A 212 -13.71 -6.94 18.08
C ALA A 212 -12.43 -7.78 18.18
N GLU A 213 -12.39 -8.69 19.16
CA GLU A 213 -11.32 -9.68 19.30
C GLU A 213 -11.35 -10.67 18.13
N TRP A 214 -10.17 -11.15 17.73
CA TRP A 214 -10.05 -12.22 16.76
C TRP A 214 -10.57 -13.54 17.32
N LEU A 215 -11.44 -14.18 16.56
CA LEU A 215 -11.97 -15.51 16.80
C LEU A 215 -11.23 -16.48 15.88
N HIS A 216 -10.57 -17.47 16.46
CA HIS A 216 -10.05 -18.60 15.70
C HIS A 216 -11.23 -19.47 15.26
N VAL A 217 -11.44 -19.56 13.94
CA VAL A 217 -12.43 -20.43 13.32
C VAL A 217 -11.81 -21.81 13.19
N ILE A 218 -12.30 -22.75 13.99
CA ILE A 218 -11.94 -24.16 13.86
C ILE A 218 -12.90 -24.75 12.83
N ASP A 219 -12.37 -25.16 11.67
CA ASP A 219 -13.13 -25.99 10.73
C ASP A 219 -13.30 -27.39 11.34
N ASP A 220 -14.35 -27.57 12.15
CA ASP A 220 -14.82 -28.89 12.58
C ASP A 220 -15.45 -29.58 11.36
N GLY A 221 -14.61 -30.05 10.43
CA GLY A 221 -15.06 -30.64 9.16
C GLY A 221 -16.21 -31.64 9.35
N GLU A 222 -17.40 -31.25 8.88
CA GLU A 222 -18.59 -32.12 8.77
C GLU A 222 -18.59 -32.93 7.47
#